data_AF-A0AAQ3TAF3-F1
#
_entry.id   AF-A0AAQ3TAF3-F1
#
_cell.length_a   1.000
_cell.length_b   1.000
_cell.length_c   1.000
_cell.angle_alpha   90.00
_cell.angle_beta   90.00
_cell.angle_gamma   90.00
#
_symmetry.space_group_name_H-M   'P 1'
#
loop_
_entity.id
_entity.type
_entity.pdbx_description
1 polymer ?
#
loop_
_entity_poly.entity_id
_entity_poly.type
_entity_poly.pdbx_seq_one_letter_code
_entity_poly.pdbx_strand_id
1 'polypeptide(L)'
;MIRENLRIAQTRQKSYADNRRRDLEFAVGDYVYLKVSPIRGEREISTPIYWAFKIIDRKGEVAYQLELPDRLSGVHNVFHISQLKKCLRLQEDELTVQDDLTYTEYPVQILETAERTTRNRVIKMCKVKWSHHTAEEATWEREDDLRADYPELFASQS
;
A
#
# COMPACT_ATOMS: atom_id res chain seq x y z
N MET A 1 32.26 -8.58 -32.78
CA MET A 1 31.56 -7.29 -32.52
C MET A 1 30.16 -7.46 -31.94
N ILE A 2 29.21 -8.17 -32.57
CA ILE A 2 27.80 -8.24 -32.08
C ILE A 2 27.67 -8.89 -30.69
N ARG A 3 28.32 -10.03 -30.45
CA ARG A 3 28.30 -10.72 -29.14
C ARG A 3 28.89 -9.89 -28.01
N GLU A 4 29.86 -9.05 -28.31
CA GLU A 4 30.58 -8.25 -27.33
C GLU A 4 29.76 -7.04 -26.89
N ASN A 5 29.11 -6.37 -27.86
CA ASN A 5 28.15 -5.30 -27.58
C ASN A 5 26.96 -5.82 -26.76
N LEU A 6 26.47 -7.02 -27.06
CA LEU A 6 25.41 -7.67 -26.28
C LEU A 6 25.84 -7.95 -24.84
N ARG A 7 27.08 -8.44 -24.65
CA ARG A 7 27.64 -8.73 -23.32
C ARG A 7 27.82 -7.44 -22.50
N ILE A 8 28.27 -6.35 -23.14
CA ILE A 8 28.40 -5.03 -22.51
C ILE A 8 27.03 -4.50 -22.08
N ALA A 9 26.00 -4.65 -22.93
CA ALA A 9 24.64 -4.26 -22.59
C ALA A 9 24.09 -5.05 -21.39
N GLN A 10 24.28 -6.38 -21.38
CA GLN A 10 23.88 -7.24 -20.26
C GLN A 10 24.60 -6.89 -18.95
N THR A 11 25.92 -6.66 -19.00
CA THR A 11 26.69 -6.27 -17.82
C THR A 11 26.23 -4.92 -17.27
N ARG A 12 25.94 -3.94 -18.14
CA ARG A 12 25.37 -2.64 -17.74
C ARG A 12 24.00 -2.79 -17.11
N GLN A 13 23.13 -3.63 -17.68
CA GLN A 13 21.80 -3.88 -17.14
C GLN A 13 21.88 -4.54 -15.76
N LYS A 14 22.79 -5.50 -15.60
CA LYS A 14 23.07 -6.15 -14.31
C LYS A 14 23.62 -5.18 -13.27
N SER A 15 24.60 -4.35 -13.63
CA SER A 15 25.16 -3.37 -12.70
C SER A 15 24.14 -2.30 -12.29
N TYR A 16 23.27 -1.86 -13.21
CA TYR A 16 22.17 -0.96 -12.85
C TYR A 16 21.15 -1.60 -11.90
N ALA A 17 20.85 -2.88 -12.09
CA ALA A 17 19.93 -3.62 -11.23
C ALA A 17 20.53 -3.88 -9.82
N ASP A 18 21.80 -4.30 -9.75
CA ASP A 18 22.44 -4.71 -8.50
C ASP A 18 22.90 -3.52 -7.64
N ASN A 19 23.36 -2.41 -8.24
CA ASN A 19 23.90 -1.26 -7.48
C ASN A 19 22.85 -0.51 -6.62
N ARG A 20 21.55 -0.80 -6.80
CA ARG A 20 20.46 -0.27 -5.97
C ARG A 20 19.90 -1.28 -4.97
N ARG A 21 20.37 -2.53 -4.99
CA ARG A 21 20.00 -3.55 -4.01
C ARG A 21 20.87 -3.36 -2.78
N ARG A 22 20.23 -3.11 -1.64
CA ARG A 22 20.87 -3.26 -0.34
C ARG A 22 20.68 -4.70 0.07
N ASP A 23 21.72 -5.35 0.56
CA ASP A 23 21.60 -6.64 1.25
C ASP A 23 20.85 -6.38 2.56
N LEU A 24 19.52 -6.39 2.48
CA LEU A 24 18.71 -6.53 3.68
C LEU A 24 18.80 -8.00 4.07
N GLU A 25 19.16 -8.25 5.32
CA GLU A 25 19.04 -9.55 5.94
C GLU A 25 18.19 -9.37 7.19
N PHE A 26 17.29 -10.31 7.43
CA PHE A 26 16.45 -10.33 8.62
C PHE A 26 16.72 -11.61 9.40
N ALA A 27 16.75 -11.51 10.72
CA ALA A 27 16.87 -12.69 11.57
C ALA A 27 15.50 -13.29 11.88
N VAL A 28 15.48 -14.59 12.17
CA VAL A 28 14.29 -15.23 12.73
C VAL A 28 13.99 -14.62 14.09
N GLY A 29 12.74 -14.24 14.33
CA GLY A 29 12.29 -13.53 15.52
C GLY A 29 12.28 -12.01 15.39
N ASP A 30 12.86 -11.44 14.33
CA ASP A 30 12.76 -10.00 14.07
C ASP A 30 11.35 -9.62 13.60
N TYR A 31 10.98 -8.36 13.85
CA TYR A 31 9.79 -7.75 13.27
C TYR A 31 10.13 -7.04 11.97
N VAL A 32 9.30 -7.27 10.95
CA VAL A 32 9.40 -6.62 9.64
C VAL A 32 8.05 -6.05 9.25
N TYR A 33 8.09 -4.94 8.54
CA TYR A 33 6.90 -4.44 7.88
C TYR A 33 6.66 -5.18 6.57
N LEU A 34 5.51 -5.81 6.42
CA LEU A 34 5.02 -6.32 5.16
C LEU A 34 4.25 -5.22 4.42
N LYS A 35 4.50 -5.08 3.13
CA LYS A 35 3.76 -4.18 2.25
C LYS A 35 2.36 -4.75 1.98
N VAL A 36 1.33 -3.98 2.32
CA VAL A 36 -0.08 -4.26 2.05
C VAL A 36 -0.59 -3.18 1.10
N SER A 37 -1.16 -3.59 -0.03
CA SER A 37 -1.63 -2.64 -1.05
C SER A 37 -3.13 -2.35 -0.84
N PRO A 38 -3.54 -1.07 -0.77
CA PRO A 38 -4.95 -0.73 -0.72
C PRO A 38 -5.65 -0.99 -2.04
N ILE A 39 -6.92 -1.39 -1.96
CA ILE A 39 -7.79 -1.45 -3.12
C ILE A 39 -8.97 -0.48 -2.92
N ARG A 40 -9.14 0.43 -3.89
CA ARG A 40 -10.33 1.29 -4.02
C ARG A 40 -11.14 0.80 -5.22
N GLY A 41 -12.10 -0.09 -4.98
CA GLY A 41 -12.86 -0.74 -6.06
C GLY A 41 -11.94 -1.57 -6.97
N GLU A 42 -11.77 -1.18 -8.24
CA GLU A 42 -10.89 -1.87 -9.21
C GLU A 42 -9.56 -1.12 -9.46
N ARG A 43 -9.25 -0.10 -8.66
CA ARG A 43 -8.07 0.77 -8.86
C ARG A 43 -7.20 0.86 -7.59
N GLU A 44 -5.92 0.59 -7.75
CA GLU A 44 -4.87 0.81 -6.73
C GLU A 44 -4.46 2.30 -6.78
N ILE A 45 -5.07 3.14 -5.95
CA ILE A 45 -4.93 4.61 -6.00
C ILE A 45 -4.08 5.16 -4.84
N SER A 46 -4.03 4.46 -3.71
CA SER A 46 -3.37 4.95 -2.49
C SER A 46 -1.99 4.34 -2.22
N THR A 47 -1.28 5.00 -1.31
CA THR A 47 0.02 4.55 -0.82
C THR A 47 -0.11 3.22 -0.09
N PRO A 48 0.76 2.24 -0.38
CA PRO A 48 0.74 0.96 0.33
C PRO A 48 1.09 1.15 1.80
N ILE A 49 0.32 0.53 2.68
CA ILE A 49 0.56 0.54 4.12
C ILE A 49 1.56 -0.58 4.47
N TYR A 50 2.36 -0.32 5.50
CA TYR A 50 3.39 -1.21 5.99
C TYR A 50 3.00 -1.73 7.37
N TRP A 51 2.91 -3.05 7.51
CA TRP A 51 2.40 -3.66 8.73
C TRP A 51 3.36 -4.62 9.39
N ALA A 52 3.52 -4.53 10.72
CA ALA A 52 4.53 -5.29 11.43
C ALA A 52 4.10 -6.75 11.63
N PHE A 53 4.92 -7.68 11.15
CA PHE A 53 4.79 -9.11 11.38
C PHE A 53 6.12 -9.67 11.87
N LYS A 54 6.04 -10.75 12.65
CA LYS A 54 7.21 -11.44 13.16
C LYS A 54 7.70 -12.48 12.15
N ILE A 55 9.00 -12.59 11.96
CA ILE A 55 9.58 -13.67 11.15
C ILE A 55 9.65 -14.95 11.97
N ILE A 56 9.00 -16.01 11.49
CA ILE A 56 9.05 -17.35 12.10
C ILE A 56 10.24 -18.14 11.56
N ASP A 57 10.52 -18.02 10.26
CA ASP A 57 11.53 -18.84 9.61
C ASP A 57 12.09 -18.17 8.34
N ARG A 58 13.28 -18.58 7.92
CA ARG A 58 13.89 -18.17 6.64
C ARG A 58 13.86 -19.35 5.67
N LYS A 59 12.99 -19.28 4.66
CA LYS A 59 12.82 -20.35 3.65
C LYS A 59 13.84 -20.31 2.52
N GLY A 60 14.57 -19.21 2.38
CA GLY A 60 15.65 -19.08 1.39
C GLY A 60 16.43 -17.79 1.57
N GLU A 61 17.33 -17.50 0.63
CA GLU A 61 18.15 -16.30 0.67
C GLU A 61 17.30 -15.02 0.68
N VAL A 62 16.20 -15.02 -0.09
CA VAL A 62 15.30 -13.88 -0.32
C VAL A 62 13.85 -14.14 0.11
N ALA A 63 13.56 -15.24 0.79
CA ALA A 63 12.21 -15.65 1.18
C ALA A 63 12.09 -15.89 2.68
N TYR A 64 11.18 -15.16 3.33
CA TYR A 64 10.97 -15.23 4.78
C TYR A 64 9.53 -15.63 5.08
N GLN A 65 9.37 -16.51 6.07
CA GLN A 65 8.08 -16.92 6.60
C GLN A 65 7.67 -16.00 7.74
N LEU A 66 6.48 -15.41 7.65
CA LEU A 66 5.92 -14.50 8.64
C LEU A 66 4.83 -15.16 9.49
N GLU A 67 4.67 -14.68 10.71
CA GLU A 67 3.55 -14.99 11.59
C GLU A 67 2.35 -14.13 11.20
N LEU A 68 1.51 -14.67 10.31
CA LEU A 68 0.26 -14.03 9.92
C LEU A 68 -0.88 -14.40 10.90
N PRO A 69 -1.78 -13.46 11.22
CA PRO A 69 -3.00 -13.74 11.97
C PRO A 69 -3.90 -14.76 11.25
N ASP A 70 -4.72 -15.49 12.01
CA ASP A 70 -5.66 -16.50 11.46
C ASP A 70 -6.62 -15.92 10.41
N ARG A 71 -6.90 -14.60 10.49
CA ARG A 71 -7.70 -13.87 9.50
C ARG A 71 -7.07 -13.90 8.09
N LEU A 72 -5.75 -14.01 7.99
CA LEU A 72 -4.99 -14.09 6.73
C LEU A 72 -4.57 -15.52 6.40
N SER A 73 -5.24 -16.53 6.95
CA SER A 73 -4.93 -17.94 6.69
C SER A 73 -5.03 -18.35 5.21
N GLY A 74 -5.79 -17.60 4.40
CA GLY A 74 -5.84 -17.78 2.94
C GLY A 74 -4.57 -17.34 2.21
N VAL A 75 -3.71 -16.52 2.85
CA VAL A 75 -2.47 -15.99 2.28
C VAL A 75 -1.30 -16.94 2.55
N HIS A 76 -0.47 -17.17 1.55
CA HIS A 76 0.82 -17.82 1.77
C HIS A 76 1.71 -16.96 2.67
N ASN A 77 2.06 -17.48 3.84
CA ASN A 77 2.89 -16.80 4.83
C ASN A 77 4.37 -16.65 4.45
N VAL A 78 4.77 -16.97 3.22
CA VAL A 78 6.15 -16.86 2.73
C VAL A 78 6.24 -15.70 1.75
N PHE A 79 7.03 -14.69 2.11
CA PHE A 79 7.17 -13.45 1.36
C PHE A 79 8.58 -13.23 0.85
N HIS A 80 8.68 -12.63 -0.34
CA HIS A 80 9.95 -12.20 -0.90
C HIS A 80 10.44 -10.93 -0.20
N ILE A 81 11.75 -10.82 -0.02
CA ILE A 81 12.39 -9.72 0.72
C ILE A 81 12.05 -8.32 0.20
N SER A 82 11.71 -8.18 -1.08
CA SER A 82 11.28 -6.91 -1.68
C SER A 82 9.95 -6.37 -1.13
N GLN A 83 9.12 -7.23 -0.53
CA GLN A 83 7.87 -6.85 0.10
C GLN A 83 8.05 -6.49 1.57
N LEU A 84 9.26 -6.70 2.12
CA LEU A 84 9.58 -6.52 3.53
C LEU A 84 10.41 -5.25 3.74
N LYS A 85 10.15 -4.54 4.83
CA LYS A 85 10.99 -3.45 5.33
C LYS A 85 11.35 -3.69 6.79
N LYS A 86 12.50 -3.19 7.22
CA LYS A 86 12.90 -3.25 8.63
C LYS A 86 11.90 -2.49 9.50
N CYS A 87 11.34 -3.15 10.51
CA CYS A 87 10.45 -2.50 11.47
C CYS A 87 11.27 -1.62 12.42
N LEU A 88 10.89 -0.35 12.56
CA LEU A 88 11.50 0.58 13.51
C LEU A 88 10.65 0.76 14.77
N ARG A 89 9.32 0.61 14.67
CA ARG A 89 8.37 0.73 15.77
C ARG A 89 7.13 -0.11 15.51
N LEU A 90 6.73 -0.95 16.47
CA LEU A 90 5.47 -1.68 16.36
C LEU A 90 4.31 -0.67 16.43
N GLN A 91 3.49 -0.60 15.37
CA GLN A 91 2.19 0.07 15.44
C GLN A 91 1.16 -0.93 15.97
N GLU A 92 0.33 -0.48 16.90
CA GLU A 92 -0.71 -1.29 17.57
C GLU A 92 -2.08 -1.20 16.90
N ASP A 93 -2.24 -0.34 15.89
CA ASP A 93 -3.48 -0.32 15.12
C ASP A 93 -3.73 -1.73 14.58
N GLU A 94 -4.97 -2.22 14.50
CA GLU A 94 -5.32 -3.50 13.86
C GLU A 94 -6.01 -3.20 12.52
N LEU A 95 -5.33 -3.41 11.39
CA LEU A 95 -5.92 -3.27 10.05
C LEU A 95 -6.72 -4.53 9.74
N THR A 96 -7.95 -4.36 9.25
CA THR A 96 -8.74 -5.48 8.72
C THR A 96 -8.30 -5.72 7.27
N VAL A 97 -7.21 -6.47 7.11
CA VAL A 97 -6.69 -6.90 5.80
C VAL A 97 -7.45 -8.15 5.36
N GLN A 98 -7.84 -8.20 4.09
CA GLN A 98 -8.48 -9.34 3.44
C GLN A 98 -7.46 -10.41 3.04
N ASP A 99 -7.97 -11.58 2.67
CA ASP A 99 -7.24 -12.81 2.35
C ASP A 99 -6.27 -12.70 1.15
N ASP A 100 -6.20 -11.55 0.48
CA ASP A 100 -5.35 -11.27 -0.67
C ASP A 100 -4.25 -10.22 -0.40
N LEU A 101 -4.00 -9.88 0.88
CA LEU A 101 -3.14 -8.76 1.31
C LEU A 101 -3.63 -7.38 0.82
N THR A 102 -4.94 -7.24 0.65
CA THR A 102 -5.55 -5.96 0.34
C THR A 102 -6.47 -5.54 1.46
N TYR A 103 -6.72 -4.24 1.58
CA TYR A 103 -7.75 -3.74 2.47
C TYR A 103 -8.63 -2.75 1.72
N THR A 104 -9.90 -2.73 2.08
CA THR A 104 -10.87 -1.80 1.51
C THR A 104 -10.81 -0.49 2.26
N GLU A 105 -10.46 0.58 1.56
CA GLU A 105 -10.57 1.93 2.10
C GLU A 105 -12.00 2.43 1.97
N TYR A 106 -12.55 2.90 3.08
CA TYR A 106 -13.81 3.62 3.08
C TYR A 106 -13.58 5.08 3.46
N PRO A 107 -14.38 6.00 2.91
CA PRO A 107 -14.32 7.40 3.29
C PRO A 107 -14.81 7.55 4.73
N VAL A 108 -14.01 8.21 5.58
CA VAL A 108 -14.33 8.42 7.01
C VAL A 108 -15.00 9.77 7.20
N GLN A 109 -14.45 10.82 6.60
CA GLN A 109 -14.94 12.19 6.80
C GLN A 109 -14.54 13.11 5.65
N ILE A 110 -15.43 14.05 5.31
CA ILE A 110 -15.11 15.18 4.43
C ILE A 110 -14.45 16.27 5.26
N LEU A 111 -13.18 16.57 4.96
CA LEU A 111 -12.39 17.59 5.65
C LEU A 111 -12.63 18.99 5.09
N GLU A 112 -12.78 19.09 3.78
CA GLU A 112 -12.89 20.36 3.08
C GLU A 112 -13.74 20.19 1.82
N THR A 113 -14.45 21.23 1.42
CA THR A 113 -15.19 21.27 0.16
C THR A 113 -14.75 22.48 -0.63
N ALA A 114 -14.37 22.28 -1.90
CA ALA A 114 -13.94 23.33 -2.80
C ALA A 114 -14.74 23.25 -4.09
N GLU A 115 -15.18 24.40 -4.58
CA GLU A 115 -15.85 24.51 -5.87
C GLU A 115 -14.84 24.88 -6.95
N ARG A 116 -14.75 24.05 -8.00
CA ARG A 116 -13.95 24.35 -9.20
C ARG A 116 -14.87 24.76 -10.33
N THR A 117 -14.86 26.06 -10.62
CA THR A 117 -15.54 26.61 -11.79
C THR A 117 -14.70 26.36 -13.05
N THR A 118 -15.18 25.47 -13.90
CA THR A 118 -14.68 25.30 -15.28
C THR A 118 -15.46 26.23 -16.21
N ARG A 119 -14.99 26.43 -17.45
CA ARG A 119 -15.61 27.32 -18.47
C ARG A 119 -17.13 27.19 -18.65
N ASN A 120 -17.76 26.07 -18.28
CA ASN A 120 -19.20 25.87 -18.48
C ASN A 120 -19.92 25.14 -17.32
N ARG A 121 -19.22 24.81 -16.22
CA ARG A 121 -19.78 24.03 -15.10
C ARG A 121 -19.04 24.33 -13.79
N VAL A 122 -19.77 24.37 -12.69
CA VAL A 122 -19.20 24.35 -11.34
C VAL A 122 -19.14 22.91 -10.87
N ILE A 123 -17.94 22.39 -10.62
CA ILE A 123 -17.72 21.04 -10.09
C ILE A 123 -17.38 21.17 -8.62
N LYS A 124 -18.17 20.55 -7.75
CA LYS A 124 -17.87 20.50 -6.32
C LYS A 124 -16.92 19.34 -6.04
N MET A 125 -15.83 19.64 -5.36
CA MET A 125 -14.79 18.71 -4.96
C MET A 125 -14.78 18.63 -3.44
N CYS A 126 -14.72 17.42 -2.90
CA CYS A 126 -14.62 17.17 -1.48
C CYS A 126 -13.25 16.56 -1.17
N LYS A 127 -12.54 17.12 -0.20
CA LYS A 127 -11.33 16.54 0.35
C LYS A 127 -11.74 15.48 1.36
N VAL A 128 -11.54 14.22 1.02
CA VAL A 128 -12.00 13.08 1.81
C VAL A 128 -10.84 12.47 2.58
N LYS A 129 -11.03 12.35 3.89
CA LYS A 129 -10.18 11.53 4.75
C LYS A 129 -10.64 10.08 4.62
N TRP A 130 -9.71 9.22 4.23
CA TRP A 130 -9.94 7.78 4.10
C TRP A 130 -9.61 7.04 5.38
N SER A 131 -10.20 5.86 5.58
CA SER A 131 -9.88 4.95 6.66
C SER A 131 -8.39 4.59 6.63
N HIS A 132 -7.75 4.56 7.79
CA HIS A 132 -6.31 4.24 7.95
C HIS A 132 -5.32 5.27 7.39
N HIS A 133 -5.82 6.36 6.80
CA HIS A 133 -5.01 7.49 6.38
C HIS A 133 -5.11 8.68 7.35
N THR A 134 -4.02 9.44 7.44
CA THR A 134 -4.04 10.71 8.18
C THR A 134 -4.71 11.80 7.35
N ALA A 135 -5.08 12.92 7.99
CA ALA A 135 -5.70 14.06 7.31
C ALA A 135 -4.79 14.69 6.22
N GLU A 136 -3.48 14.43 6.29
CA GLU A 136 -2.48 14.90 5.31
C GLU A 136 -2.53 14.09 4.00
N GLU A 137 -2.96 12.83 4.06
CA GLU A 137 -3.07 11.92 2.92
C GLU A 137 -4.47 11.93 2.27
N ALA A 138 -5.32 12.88 2.68
CA ALA A 138 -6.67 13.03 2.13
C ALA A 138 -6.65 13.40 0.65
N THR A 139 -7.48 12.73 -0.16
CA THR A 139 -7.59 12.97 -1.60
C THR A 139 -8.79 13.84 -1.95
N TRP A 140 -8.72 14.55 -3.08
CA TRP A 140 -9.82 15.35 -3.60
C TRP A 140 -10.66 14.50 -4.56
N GLU A 141 -11.88 14.18 -4.16
CA GLU A 141 -12.85 13.46 -4.98
C GLU A 141 -14.01 14.38 -5.39
N ARG A 142 -14.77 14.00 -6.42
CA ARG A 142 -15.96 14.75 -6.83
C ARG A 142 -17.12 14.46 -5.90
N GLU A 143 -17.87 15.50 -5.54
CA GLU A 143 -19.05 15.36 -4.69
C GLU A 143 -20.11 14.43 -5.31
N ASP A 144 -20.32 14.52 -6.62
CA ASP A 144 -21.31 13.69 -7.32
C ASP A 144 -20.98 12.20 -7.25
N ASP A 145 -19.69 11.83 -7.41
CA ASP A 145 -19.22 10.44 -7.34
C ASP A 145 -19.32 9.93 -5.89
N LEU A 146 -18.91 10.74 -4.90
CA LEU A 146 -19.03 10.38 -3.48
C LEU A 146 -20.48 10.24 -3.04
N ARG A 147 -21.40 11.05 -3.55
CA ARG A 147 -22.82 10.97 -3.20
C ARG A 147 -23.49 9.76 -3.85
N ALA A 148 -22.99 9.30 -5.00
CA ALA A 148 -23.45 8.08 -5.65
C ALA A 148 -22.96 6.82 -4.92
N ASP A 149 -21.67 6.78 -4.56
CA ASP A 149 -21.04 5.60 -3.97
C ASP A 149 -21.22 5.51 -2.45
N TYR A 150 -21.21 6.65 -1.75
CA TYR A 150 -21.22 6.76 -0.28
C TYR A 150 -22.18 7.86 0.23
N PRO A 151 -23.49 7.69 0.05
CA PRO A 151 -24.49 8.68 0.47
C PRO A 151 -24.48 8.95 1.99
N GLU A 152 -24.06 7.98 2.82
CA GLU A 152 -24.00 8.10 4.28
C GLU A 152 -23.06 9.21 4.78
N LEU A 153 -22.01 9.57 4.03
CA LEU A 153 -21.09 10.65 4.39
C LEU A 153 -21.80 12.00 4.49
N PHE A 154 -22.78 12.22 3.64
CA PHE A 154 -23.53 13.47 3.54
C PHE A 154 -24.75 13.51 4.46
N ALA A 155 -25.19 12.36 4.96
CA ALA A 155 -26.33 12.26 5.88
C ALA A 155 -26.00 12.80 7.29
N SER A 156 -24.71 12.81 7.68
CA SER A 156 -24.27 13.25 9.02
C SER A 156 -24.11 14.78 9.19
N GLN A 157 -24.31 15.57 8.12
CA GLN A 157 -24.17 17.04 8.15
C GLN A 157 -25.50 17.80 8.29
N SER A 158 -26.59 17.15 8.73
CA SER A 158 -27.88 17.81 9.00
C SER A 158 -28.01 18.33 10.43
#